data_AF-A0AAV2HP14-F1
#
_entry.id   AF-A0AAV2HP14-F1
#
_cell.length_a   1.000
_cell.length_b   1.000
_cell.length_c   1.000
_cell.angle_alpha   90.00
_cell.angle_beta   90.00
_cell.angle_gamma   90.00
#
_symmetry.space_group_name_H-M   'P 1'
#
loop_
_entity.id
_entity.type
_entity.pdbx_description
1 polymer ?
#
loop_
_entity_poly.entity_id
_entity_poly.type
_entity_poly.pdbx_seq_one_letter_code
_entity_poly.pdbx_strand_id
1 'polypeptide(L)' 'MTGQWQREMLLTFKVFTSAMSLFNVTYFLCEGSMLGAYRHHGFIPWDDDMDICMNVSDWLKVKQV' A
#
# COMPACT_ATOMS: atom_id res chain seq x y z
N MET A 1 -7.78 -17.09 5.08
CA MET A 1 -8.00 -16.26 3.88
C MET A 1 -7.19 -16.88 2.75
N THR A 2 -7.76 -17.10 1.56
CA THR A 2 -7.05 -17.74 0.44
C THR A 2 -6.03 -16.77 -0.15
N GLY A 3 -4.87 -17.27 -0.63
CA GLY A 3 -3.82 -16.43 -1.22
C GLY A 3 -4.23 -15.62 -2.46
N GLN A 4 -5.41 -15.88 -3.03
CA GLN A 4 -5.98 -15.12 -4.14
C GLN A 4 -6.22 -13.65 -3.77
N TRP A 5 -6.79 -13.37 -2.59
CA TRP A 5 -7.12 -11.99 -2.20
C TRP A 5 -5.87 -11.14 -1.98
N GLN A 6 -4.84 -11.70 -1.36
CA GLN A 6 -3.54 -11.03 -1.20
C GLN A 6 -2.89 -10.72 -2.56
N ARG A 7 -3.07 -11.60 -3.55
CA ARG A 7 -2.60 -11.34 -4.92
C ARG A 7 -3.34 -10.17 -5.57
N GLU A 8 -4.66 -10.12 -5.44
CA GLU A 8 -5.45 -9.00 -5.96
C GLU A 8 -5.08 -7.68 -5.26
N MET A 9 -4.90 -7.70 -3.93
CA MET A 9 -4.40 -6.53 -3.19
C MET A 9 -3.03 -6.06 -3.69
N LEU A 10 -2.09 -6.97 -4.00
CA LEU A 10 -0.80 -6.57 -4.58
C LEU A 10 -0.94 -5.96 -5.97
N LEU A 11 -1.89 -6.43 -6.78
CA LEU A 11 -2.18 -5.84 -8.08
C LEU A 11 -2.75 -4.43 -7.92
N THR A 12 -3.71 -4.23 -7.02
CA THR A 12 -4.22 -2.90 -6.66
C THR A 12 -3.09 -2.00 -6.15
N PHE A 13 -2.23 -2.50 -5.28
CA PHE A 13 -1.10 -1.75 -4.76
C PHE A 13 -0.12 -1.34 -5.86
N LYS A 14 0.17 -2.21 -6.84
CA LYS A 14 1.00 -1.84 -8.02
C LYS A 14 0.40 -0.71 -8.86
N VAL A 15 -0.92 -0.67 -9.00
CA VAL A 15 -1.60 0.45 -9.68
C VAL A 15 -1.45 1.73 -8.85
N PHE A 16 -1.69 1.63 -7.54
CA PHE A 16 -1.49 2.74 -6.60
C PHE A 16 -0.05 3.29 -6.66
N THR A 17 0.97 2.42 -6.61
CA THR A 17 2.39 2.83 -6.66
C THR A 17 2.72 3.58 -7.95
N SER A 18 2.16 3.11 -9.07
CA SER A 18 2.35 3.75 -10.38
C SER A 18 1.72 5.13 -10.42
N ALA A 19 0.52 5.27 -9.86
CA ALA A 19 -0.19 6.53 -9.80
C ALA A 19 0.50 7.55 -8.90
N MET A 20 0.94 7.15 -7.69
CA MET A 20 1.72 8.02 -6.81
C MET A 20 3.02 8.49 -7.46
N SER A 21 3.68 7.63 -8.24
CA SER A 21 4.90 8.00 -8.98
C SER A 21 4.65 9.07 -10.05
N LEU A 22 3.49 9.05 -10.73
CA LEU A 22 3.15 10.07 -11.74
C LEU A 22 3.00 11.46 -11.14
N PHE A 23 2.52 11.55 -9.90
CA PHE A 23 2.31 12.80 -9.18
C PHE A 23 3.46 13.16 -8.21
N ASN A 24 4.55 12.38 -8.24
CA ASN A 24 5.71 12.53 -7.36
C ASN A 24 5.32 12.63 -5.87
N VAL A 25 4.41 11.75 -5.44
CA VAL A 25 3.96 11.63 -4.05
C VAL A 25 4.74 10.53 -3.35
N THR A 26 5.37 10.87 -2.23
CA THR A 26 6.04 9.88 -1.39
C THR A 26 5.05 9.30 -0.38
N TYR A 27 5.05 7.97 -0.26
CA TYR A 27 4.27 7.24 0.74
C TYR A 27 5.14 6.13 1.34
N PHE A 28 4.73 5.61 2.49
CA PHE A 28 5.36 4.50 3.18
C PHE A 28 4.30 3.49 3.57
N LEU A 29 4.66 2.20 3.63
CA LEU A 29 3.83 1.23 4.34
C LEU A 29 3.80 1.61 5.82
N CYS A 30 2.66 1.42 6.47
CA CYS A 30 2.52 1.62 7.92
C CYS A 30 1.77 0.46 8.57
N GLU A 31 1.69 0.48 9.91
CA GLU A 31 0.92 -0.47 10.72
C GLU A 31 1.20 -1.95 10.36
N GLY A 32 0.15 -2.76 10.21
CA GLY A 32 0.23 -4.19 9.91
C GLY A 32 0.97 -4.48 8.60
N SER A 33 0.80 -3.61 7.60
CA SER A 33 1.44 -3.74 6.28
C SER A 33 2.95 -3.60 6.33
N MET A 34 3.45 -2.61 7.08
CA MET A 34 4.89 -2.44 7.29
C MET A 34 5.48 -3.63 8.05
N LEU A 35 4.80 -4.07 9.12
CA LEU A 35 5.25 -5.21 9.92
C LEU A 35 5.23 -6.51 9.11
N GLY A 36 4.19 -6.73 8.30
CA GLY A 36 4.10 -7.87 7.40
C GLY A 36 5.28 -7.92 6.43
N ALA A 37 5.55 -6.80 5.75
CA ALA A 37 6.64 -6.70 4.80
C ALA A 37 8.00 -7.04 5.44
N TYR A 38 8.25 -6.57 6.67
CA TYR A 38 9.48 -6.86 7.40
C TYR A 38 9.54 -8.30 7.93
N ARG A 39 8.50 -8.76 8.65
CA ARG A 39 8.51 -10.02 9.41
C ARG A 39 8.23 -11.25 8.56
N HIS A 40 7.32 -11.14 7.60
CA HIS A 40 6.82 -12.26 6.79
C HIS A 40 7.25 -12.18 5.32
N HIS A 41 7.96 -11.12 4.94
CA HIS A 41 8.33 -10.84 3.54
C HIS A 41 7.10 -10.79 2.61
N GLY A 42 5.98 -10.30 3.13
CA GLY A 42 4.67 -10.31 2.48
C GLY A 42 3.59 -9.81 3.43
N PHE A 43 2.36 -10.28 3.28
CA PHE A 43 1.29 -9.94 4.24
C PHE A 43 1.44 -10.70 5.54
N ILE A 44 0.83 -10.18 6.61
CA ILE A 44 0.50 -11.01 7.76
C ILE A 44 -0.54 -12.07 7.28
N PRO A 45 -0.42 -13.36 7.67
CA PRO A 45 -1.27 -14.42 7.11
C PRO A 45 -2.79 -14.25 7.30
N TRP A 46 -3.19 -13.37 8.23
CA TRP A 46 -4.58 -13.06 8.55
C TRP A 46 -4.94 -11.59 8.29
N ASP A 47 -4.05 -10.79 7.69
CA ASP A 47 -4.40 -9.44 7.22
C ASP A 47 -5.37 -9.52 6.03
N ASP A 48 -6.32 -8.60 6.02
CA ASP A 48 -7.31 -8.41 4.97
C ASP A 48 -7.25 -7.03 4.30
N ASP A 49 -6.33 -6.16 4.70
CA ASP A 49 -6.14 -4.82 4.14
C ASP A 49 -4.65 -4.47 3.88
N MET A 50 -4.43 -3.21 3.46
CA MET A 50 -3.11 -2.63 3.34
C MET A 50 -3.13 -1.16 3.74
N ASP A 51 -2.24 -0.79 4.65
CA ASP A 51 -2.09 0.56 5.18
C ASP A 51 -0.86 1.26 4.61
N ILE A 52 -1.08 2.50 4.16
CA ILE A 52 -0.03 3.42 3.75
C ILE A 52 -0.20 4.77 4.43
N CYS A 53 0.92 5.42 4.70
CA CYS A 53 0.96 6.80 5.19
C CYS A 53 1.68 7.70 4.19
N MET A 54 1.30 8.97 4.18
CA MET A 54 1.83 9.99 3.27
C MET A 54 1.90 11.33 4.00
N ASN A 55 2.71 12.26 3.48
CA ASN A 55 2.74 13.60 4.03
C ASN A 55 1.41 14.32 3.72
N VAL A 56 0.77 14.88 4.75
CA VAL A 56 -0.49 15.64 4.60
C VAL A 56 -0.36 16.80 3.62
N SER A 57 0.85 17.36 3.43
CA SER A 57 1.09 18.41 2.44
C SER A 57 0.84 17.96 1.00
N ASP A 58 0.92 16.66 0.71
CA ASP A 58 0.68 16.09 -0.62
C ASP A 58 -0.79 15.71 -0.87
N TRP A 59 -1.68 15.93 0.10
CA TRP A 59 -3.09 15.53 0.03
C TRP A 59 -3.82 16.09 -1.20
N LEU A 60 -3.53 17.33 -1.62
CA LEU A 60 -4.13 17.92 -2.81
C LEU A 60 -3.69 17.26 -4.12
N LYS A 61 -2.48 16.68 -4.17
CA LYS A 61 -2.00 15.92 -5.33
C LYS A 61 -2.69 14.56 -5.38
N VAL A 62 -2.82 13.91 -4.23
CA VAL A 62 -3.46 12.59 -4.09
C VAL A 62 -4.92 12.64 -4.49
N LYS A 63 -5.63 13.73 -4.22
CA LYS A 63 -7.03 13.92 -4.68
C LYS A 63 -7.21 13.98 -6.20
N GLN A 64 -6.13 14.15 -6.97
CA GLN A 64 -6.17 14.24 -8.43
C GLN A 64 -5.80 12.91 -9.11
N VAL A 65 -5.43 11.91 -8.31
CA VAL A 65 -5.08 10.55 -8.74
C VAL A 65 -6.33 9.73 -8.99
#